data_AF-A0A2S9X5E7-F1
#
_entry.id   AF-A0A2S9X5E7-F1
#
_cell.length_a   1.000
_cell.length_b   1.000
_cell.length_c   1.000
_cell.angle_alpha   90.00
_cell.angle_beta   90.00
_cell.angle_gamma   90.00
#
_symmetry.space_group_name_H-M   'P 1'
#
loop_
_entity.id
_entity.type
_entity.pdbx_description
1 polymer ?
#
loop_
_entity_poly.entity_id
_entity_poly.type
_entity_poly.pdbx_seq_one_letter_code
_entity_poly.pdbx_strand_id
1 'polypeptide(L)'
;MEWEIVSGRDLKVQLDDWANKAGWQLVWEVEYDYTIRNGAIFSGEFVEVVTHLFESLRDVSPKLYPTLYKGNKVLLVRGQQ
;
A
#
# COMPACT_ATOMS: atom_id res chain seq x y z
N MET A 1 -1.87 12.44 -10.15
CA MET A 1 -0.53 12.32 -9.53
C MET A 1 0.03 10.95 -9.89
N GLU A 2 1.34 10.82 -10.04
CA GLU A 2 1.99 9.52 -10.25
C GLU A 2 2.57 8.98 -8.94
N TRP A 3 2.51 7.66 -8.82
CA TRP A 3 2.88 6.89 -7.65
C TRP A 3 3.70 5.68 -8.09
N GLU A 4 4.95 5.63 -7.65
CA GLU A 4 5.89 4.56 -8.02
C GLU A 4 6.09 3.60 -6.85
N ILE A 5 5.96 2.31 -7.13
CA ILE A 5 6.44 1.22 -6.29
C ILE A 5 7.72 0.69 -6.94
N VAL A 6 8.80 0.68 -6.17
CA VAL A 6 10.13 0.24 -6.55
C VAL A 6 10.35 -1.19 -6.08
N SER A 7 10.88 -2.02 -6.98
CA SER A 7 11.29 -3.38 -6.64
C SER A 7 12.47 -3.40 -5.67
N GLY A 8 12.56 -4.45 -4.85
CA GLY A 8 13.62 -4.62 -3.85
C GLY A 8 13.45 -3.75 -2.60
N ARG A 9 12.41 -2.89 -2.55
CA ARG A 9 12.06 -2.12 -1.35
C ARG A 9 10.86 -2.72 -0.63
N ASP A 10 10.84 -2.52 0.68
CA ASP A 10 9.73 -2.92 1.53
C ASP A 10 8.46 -2.10 1.23
N LEU A 11 7.30 -2.77 1.18
CA LEU A 11 6.02 -2.17 0.82
C LEU A 11 5.52 -1.20 1.89
N LYS A 12 5.75 -1.47 3.19
CA LYS A 12 5.31 -0.58 4.27
C LYS A 12 5.95 0.78 4.11
N VAL A 13 7.26 0.83 3.90
CA VAL A 13 8.00 2.09 3.74
C VAL A 13 7.46 2.90 2.56
N GLN A 14 7.25 2.23 1.42
CA GLN A 14 6.77 2.90 0.21
C GLN A 14 5.32 3.38 0.35
N LEU A 15 4.46 2.61 1.01
CA LEU A 15 3.08 3.02 1.31
C LEU A 15 3.02 4.14 2.34
N ASP A 16 3.95 4.19 3.30
CA ASP A 16 4.04 5.29 4.26
C ASP A 16 4.42 6.59 3.54
N ASP A 17 5.42 6.55 2.65
CA ASP A 17 5.80 7.67 1.80
C ASP A 17 4.60 8.15 0.96
N TRP A 18 3.85 7.22 0.37
CA TRP A 18 2.66 7.55 -0.40
C TRP A 18 1.55 8.18 0.45
N ALA A 19 1.27 7.60 1.62
CA ALA A 19 0.25 8.09 2.54
C ALA A 19 0.60 9.52 3.00
N ASN A 20 1.83 9.74 3.46
CA ASN A 20 2.33 11.06 3.87
C ASN A 20 2.19 12.09 2.75
N LYS A 21 2.58 11.74 1.51
CA LYS A 21 2.43 12.62 0.33
C LYS A 21 0.96 12.96 0.02
N ALA A 22 0.04 12.03 0.27
CA ALA A 22 -1.40 12.24 0.09
C ALA A 22 -2.10 12.94 1.27
N GLY A 23 -1.40 13.16 2.40
CA GLY A 23 -2.00 13.63 3.65
C GLY A 23 -2.86 12.56 4.35
N TRP A 24 -2.48 11.30 4.21
CA TRP A 24 -3.05 10.13 4.88
C TRP A 24 -2.07 9.57 5.90
N GLN A 25 -2.59 8.87 6.91
CA GLN A 25 -1.80 8.11 7.86
C GLN A 25 -1.82 6.63 7.49
N LEU A 26 -0.65 5.98 7.50
CA LEU A 26 -0.55 4.53 7.41
C LEU A 26 -0.60 3.90 8.81
N VAL A 27 -1.43 2.87 8.97
CA VAL A 27 -1.39 1.94 10.10
C VAL A 27 -1.05 0.57 9.54
N TRP A 28 0.06 0.00 10.01
CA TRP A 28 0.61 -1.25 9.49
C TRP A 28 0.59 -2.33 10.57
N GLU A 29 -0.34 -3.27 10.45
CA GLU A 29 -0.55 -4.43 11.34
C GLU A 29 -0.10 -5.72 10.63
N VAL A 30 1.15 -5.73 10.17
CA VAL A 30 1.80 -6.91 9.58
C VAL A 30 3.15 -7.07 10.25
N GLU A 31 3.43 -8.28 10.77
CA GLU A 31 4.65 -8.55 11.57
C GLU A 31 5.89 -8.87 10.72
N TYR A 32 5.70 -9.12 9.42
CA TYR A 32 6.76 -9.46 8.48
C TYR A 32 7.00 -8.34 7.47
N ASP A 33 8.23 -8.26 6.98
CA ASP A 33 8.59 -7.39 5.86
C ASP A 33 7.96 -7.90 4.56
N TYR A 34 7.57 -6.97 3.69
CA TYR A 34 6.91 -7.27 2.43
C TYR A 34 7.66 -6.62 1.27
N THR A 35 8.72 -7.28 0.82
CA THR A 35 9.55 -6.78 -0.29
C THR A 35 8.83 -6.93 -1.63
N ILE A 36 8.71 -5.81 -2.34
CA ILE A 36 8.13 -5.82 -3.69
C ILE A 36 9.12 -6.44 -4.68
N ARG A 37 8.66 -7.44 -5.43
CA ARG A 37 9.48 -8.11 -6.46
C ARG A 37 9.42 -7.39 -7.81
N ASN A 38 8.26 -6.87 -8.16
CA ASN A 38 7.99 -6.21 -9.44
C ASN A 38 7.54 -4.79 -9.17
N GLY A 39 8.34 -3.81 -9.58
CA GLY A 39 7.96 -2.41 -9.51
C GLY A 39 6.80 -2.09 -10.46
N ALA A 40 6.07 -1.02 -10.15
CA ALA A 40 4.93 -0.58 -10.93
C ALA A 40 4.71 0.93 -10.75
N ILE A 41 4.14 1.58 -11.76
CA ILE A 41 3.73 2.97 -11.70
C ILE A 41 2.21 3.03 -11.84
N PHE A 42 1.57 3.78 -10.95
CA PHE A 42 0.14 4.01 -10.93
C PHE A 42 -0.15 5.51 -11.03
N SER A 43 -1.26 5.84 -11.67
CA SER A 43 -1.71 7.22 -11.86
C SER A 43 -3.13 7.37 -11.35
N GLY A 44 -3.37 8.45 -10.61
CA GLY A 44 -4.70 8.76 -10.08
C GLY A 44 -4.65 9.37 -8.68
N GLU A 45 -5.81 9.33 -8.03
CA GLU A 45 -5.97 9.74 -6.64
C GLU A 45 -5.49 8.63 -5.69
N PHE A 46 -5.02 9.02 -4.50
CA PHE A 46 -4.42 8.07 -3.55
C PHE A 46 -5.28 6.83 -3.27
N VAL A 47 -6.59 7.02 -3.02
CA VAL A 47 -7.52 5.91 -2.75
C VAL A 47 -7.64 4.94 -3.93
N GLU A 48 -7.73 5.47 -5.15
CA GLU A 48 -7.81 4.66 -6.36
C GLU A 48 -6.52 3.87 -6.58
N VAL A 49 -5.39 4.55 -6.45
CA VAL A 49 -4.06 3.97 -6.66
C VAL A 49 -3.74 2.90 -5.63
N VAL A 50 -4.04 3.13 -4.35
CA VAL A 50 -3.90 2.11 -3.30
C VAL A 50 -4.78 0.90 -3.58
N THR A 51 -6.02 1.12 -4.04
CA THR A 51 -6.91 0.02 -4.42
C THR A 51 -6.29 -0.81 -5.54
N HIS A 52 -5.88 -0.18 -6.65
CA HIS A 52 -5.25 -0.88 -7.78
C HIS A 52 -3.95 -1.61 -7.39
N LEU A 53 -3.15 -1.04 -6.49
CA LEU A 53 -1.97 -1.71 -5.97
C LEU A 53 -2.33 -3.01 -5.24
N PHE A 54 -3.25 -2.98 -4.28
CA PHE A 54 -3.61 -4.19 -3.55
C PHE A 54 -4.38 -5.20 -4.41
N GLU A 55 -5.09 -4.73 -5.44
CA GLU A 55 -5.68 -5.60 -6.45
C GLU A 55 -4.65 -6.38 -7.26
N SER A 56 -3.50 -5.77 -7.59
CA SER A 56 -2.40 -6.45 -8.28
C SER A 56 -1.62 -7.41 -7.37
N LEU A 57 -1.68 -7.21 -6.05
CA LEU A 57 -1.08 -8.08 -5.05
C LEU A 57 -1.98 -9.24 -4.60
N ARG A 58 -3.23 -9.36 -5.11
CA ARG A 58 -4.22 -10.38 -4.66
C ARG A 58 -3.72 -11.82 -4.77
N ASP A 59 -2.88 -12.10 -5.76
CA ASP A 59 -2.33 -13.44 -6.03
C ASP A 59 -0.99 -13.70 -5.31
N VAL A 60 -0.45 -12.70 -4.62
CA VAL A 60 0.81 -12.81 -3.87
C VAL A 60 0.53 -13.30 -2.45
N SER A 61 1.31 -14.27 -1.99
CA SER A 61 1.26 -14.78 -0.61
C SER A 61 2.49 -14.34 0.18
N PRO A 62 2.34 -13.97 1.46
CA PRO A 62 1.10 -13.91 2.23
C PRO A 62 0.18 -12.76 1.80
N LYS A 63 -1.14 -12.94 1.96
CA LYS A 63 -2.14 -11.93 1.53
C LYS A 63 -2.15 -10.74 2.47
N LEU A 64 -2.41 -9.57 1.91
CA LEU A 64 -2.59 -8.32 2.64
C LEU A 64 -4.01 -7.79 2.45
N TYR A 65 -4.55 -7.20 3.50
CA TYR A 65 -5.92 -6.69 3.54
C TYR A 65 -5.90 -5.19 3.84
N PRO A 66 -6.05 -4.32 2.82
CA PRO A 66 -6.16 -2.88 3.03
C PRO A 66 -7.58 -2.49 3.48
N THR A 67 -7.68 -1.49 4.35
CA THR A 67 -8.93 -0.82 4.72
C THR A 67 -8.71 0.69 4.71
N LEU A 68 -9.50 1.41 3.91
CA LEU A 68 -9.40 2.86 3.75
C LEU A 68 -10.51 3.58 4.54
N TYR A 69 -10.13 4.21 5.64
CA TYR A 69 -11.02 5.07 6.43
C TYR A 69 -10.97 6.51 5.91
N LYS A 70 -11.89 6.85 5.00
CA LYS A 70 -11.90 8.17 4.33
C LYS A 70 -12.18 9.34 5.28
N GLY A 71 -12.95 9.12 6.35
CA GLY A 71 -13.34 10.19 7.28
C GLY A 71 -12.17 10.79 8.07
N ASN A 72 -11.18 9.96 8.42
CA ASN A 72 -9.97 10.37 9.15
C ASN A 72 -8.68 10.16 8.35
N LYS A 73 -8.78 9.86 7.04
CA LYS A 73 -7.67 9.63 6.12
C LYS A 73 -6.65 8.60 6.64
N VAL A 74 -7.15 7.44 7.08
CA VAL A 74 -6.29 6.32 7.52
C VAL A 74 -6.33 5.18 6.51
N LEU A 75 -5.16 4.71 6.10
CA LEU A 75 -4.97 3.43 5.43
C LEU A 75 -4.49 2.42 6.48
N LEU A 76 -5.33 1.44 6.80
CA LEU A 76 -4.98 0.29 7.64
C LEU A 76 -4.60 -0.88 6.74
N VAL A 77 -3.47 -1.52 6.99
CA VAL A 77 -3.06 -2.76 6.30
C VAL A 77 -2.86 -3.87 7.31
N ARG A 78 -3.53 -4.99 7.08
CA ARG A 78 -3.43 -6.20 7.91
C ARG A 78 -2.85 -7.37 7.14
N GLY A 79 -2.06 -8.18 7.84
CA GLY A 79 -1.59 -9.47 7.31
C GLY A 79 -2.70 -10.52 7.37
N GLN A 80 -2.54 -11.57 6.57
CA GLN A 80 -3.27 -12.81 6.80
C GLN A 80 -2.86 -13.39 8.16
N GLN A 81 -3.85 -13.59 9.04
CA GLN A 81 -3.68 -14.32 10.30
C GLN A 81 -3.55 -15.82 10.07
#